data_AF-A0A8S0WZX0-F1
#
_entry.id   AF-A0A8S0WZX0-F1
#
_cell.length_a   1.000
_cell.length_b   1.000
_cell.length_c   1.000
_cell.angle_alpha   90.00
_cell.angle_beta   90.00
_cell.angle_gamma   90.00
#
_symmetry.space_group_name_H-M   'P 1'
#
loop_
_entity.id
_entity.type
_entity.pdbx_description
1 polymer ?
#
loop_
_entity_poly.entity_id
_entity_poly.type
_entity_poly.pdbx_seq_one_letter_code
_entity_poly.pdbx_strand_id
1 'polypeptide(L)'
;MNTYLDRPYRKNLASQGLIYMGGEELEITIKNLSITGVLAELNNSGENTEVRDIFNNLLASTLIDFYLPEMRLAGEVEVSRVDLLNNHIFLALEFKTVAYDIDNLLYKRKAYRKHMPGPGQILLNKKYREFNAVNVSVEGLMIRLDEIIAVEEGAITLFKFPQLELEGEIKIVWVDYSDNCGTLIGLQYMHMGKTLVKGIPRFAPPQTA
;
A
#
# COMPACT_ATOMS: atom_id res chain seq x y z
N MET A 1 -8.99 -41.88 -13.82
CA MET A 1 -9.60 -40.60 -13.38
C MET A 1 -8.61 -39.49 -13.69
N ASN A 2 -8.84 -38.73 -14.76
CA ASN A 2 -8.03 -37.55 -15.09
C ASN A 2 -8.56 -36.38 -14.26
N THR A 3 -7.83 -35.98 -13.23
CA THR A 3 -8.05 -34.74 -12.52
C THR A 3 -7.67 -33.60 -13.47
N TYR A 4 -8.66 -33.06 -14.17
CA TYR A 4 -8.53 -31.73 -14.76
C TYR A 4 -8.28 -30.78 -13.59
N LEU A 5 -7.00 -30.43 -13.37
CA LEU A 5 -6.61 -29.28 -12.57
C LEU A 5 -7.24 -28.07 -13.27
N ASP A 6 -8.36 -27.61 -12.73
CA ASP A 6 -9.08 -26.44 -13.18
C ASP A 6 -8.19 -25.22 -12.93
N ARG A 7 -7.29 -24.96 -13.88
CA ARG A 7 -6.39 -23.83 -13.81
C ARG A 7 -7.24 -22.59 -14.03
N PRO A 8 -7.23 -21.61 -13.11
CA PRO A 8 -8.02 -20.41 -13.27
C PRO A 8 -7.68 -19.75 -14.60
N TYR A 9 -8.70 -19.20 -15.26
CA TYR A 9 -8.57 -18.54 -16.55
C TYR A 9 -7.44 -17.50 -16.51
N ARG A 10 -6.61 -17.51 -17.55
CA ARG A 10 -5.35 -16.77 -17.63
C ARG A 10 -5.33 -15.90 -18.88
N LYS A 11 -5.23 -14.58 -18.71
CA LYS A 11 -5.13 -13.63 -19.82
C LYS A 11 -3.69 -13.17 -19.98
N ASN A 12 -3.16 -13.32 -21.19
CA ASN A 12 -1.89 -12.70 -21.55
C ASN A 12 -2.11 -11.20 -21.73
N LEU A 13 -1.44 -10.41 -20.90
CA LEU A 13 -1.54 -8.97 -20.83
C LEU A 13 -0.11 -8.47 -20.70
N ALA A 14 0.45 -7.89 -21.75
CA ALA A 14 1.71 -7.15 -21.65
C ALA A 14 1.40 -5.75 -21.10
N SER A 15 1.07 -5.69 -19.81
CA SER A 15 0.84 -4.45 -19.04
C SER A 15 2.02 -4.22 -18.12
N GLN A 16 2.28 -2.95 -17.80
CA GLN A 16 3.21 -2.59 -16.73
C GLN A 16 2.52 -2.61 -15.36
N GLY A 17 3.30 -2.76 -14.31
CA GLY A 17 2.89 -2.71 -12.91
C GLY A 17 4.04 -2.32 -11.99
N LEU A 18 3.73 -2.12 -10.71
CA LEU A 18 4.69 -1.80 -9.66
C LEU A 18 4.53 -2.80 -8.51
N ILE A 19 5.64 -3.13 -7.86
CA ILE A 19 5.66 -3.80 -6.56
C ILE A 19 6.46 -2.96 -5.57
N TYR A 20 6.14 -3.08 -4.27
CA TYR A 20 6.89 -2.44 -3.21
C TYR A 20 7.54 -3.47 -2.31
N MET A 21 8.87 -3.50 -2.32
CA MET A 21 9.65 -4.49 -1.58
C MET A 21 10.96 -3.86 -1.11
N GLY A 22 11.42 -4.22 0.09
CA GLY A 22 12.70 -3.73 0.61
C GLY A 22 12.75 -2.21 0.85
N GLY A 23 11.59 -1.54 0.82
CA GLY A 23 11.50 -0.08 0.92
C GLY A 23 11.50 0.64 -0.43
N GLU A 24 11.58 -0.08 -1.55
CA GLU A 24 11.70 0.46 -2.91
C GLU A 24 10.50 0.05 -3.78
N GLU A 25 10.13 0.92 -4.71
CA GLU A 25 9.18 0.62 -5.78
C GLU A 25 9.94 0.04 -6.97
N LEU A 26 9.57 -1.15 -7.40
CA LEU A 26 10.19 -1.84 -8.52
C LEU A 26 9.15 -2.03 -9.64
N GLU A 27 9.57 -1.77 -10.87
CA GLU A 27 8.74 -1.98 -12.04
C GLU A 27 8.65 -3.47 -12.39
N ILE A 28 7.47 -3.90 -12.80
CA ILE A 28 7.20 -5.26 -13.26
C ILE A 28 6.44 -5.24 -14.58
N THR A 29 6.79 -6.16 -15.48
CA THR A 29 6.01 -6.46 -16.68
C THR A 29 5.12 -7.65 -16.43
N ILE A 30 3.81 -7.48 -16.57
CA ILE A 30 2.85 -8.58 -16.44
C ILE A 30 3.00 -9.51 -17.64
N LYS A 31 3.09 -10.82 -17.37
CA LYS A 31 3.14 -11.86 -18.40
C LYS A 31 1.83 -12.62 -18.47
N ASN A 32 1.20 -12.82 -17.31
CA ASN A 32 -0.07 -13.52 -17.23
C ASN A 32 -0.81 -13.10 -15.96
N LEU A 33 -2.13 -13.00 -16.06
CA LEU A 33 -3.00 -12.68 -14.94
C LEU A 33 -4.13 -13.70 -14.84
N SER A 34 -4.43 -14.14 -13.61
CA SER A 34 -5.63 -14.89 -13.26
C SER A 34 -6.40 -14.22 -12.12
N ILE A 35 -7.55 -14.77 -11.78
CA ILE A 35 -8.35 -14.31 -10.62
C ILE A 35 -7.65 -14.49 -9.27
N THR A 36 -6.63 -15.36 -9.20
CA THR A 36 -5.92 -15.71 -7.96
C THR A 36 -4.53 -15.07 -7.87
N GLY A 37 -4.02 -14.46 -8.94
CA GLY A 37 -2.67 -13.96 -8.93
C GLY A 37 -2.14 -13.54 -10.29
N VAL A 38 -0.86 -13.20 -10.32
CA VAL A 38 -0.19 -12.66 -11.49
C VAL A 38 1.20 -13.26 -11.63
N LEU A 39 1.57 -13.59 -12.86
CA LEU A 39 2.95 -13.88 -13.23
C LEU A 39 3.54 -12.61 -13.82
N ALA A 40 4.62 -12.13 -13.22
CA ALA A 40 5.29 -10.92 -13.64
C ALA A 40 6.78 -11.14 -13.82
N GLU A 41 7.38 -10.38 -14.72
CA GLU A 41 8.83 -10.24 -14.84
C GLU A 41 9.25 -8.96 -14.13
N LEU A 42 10.31 -9.03 -13.33
CA LEU A 42 10.89 -7.83 -12.73
C LEU A 42 11.70 -7.05 -13.77
N ASN A 43 11.35 -5.79 -13.99
CA ASN A 43 12.11 -4.91 -14.88
C ASN A 43 13.36 -4.47 -14.13
N ASN A 44 14.53 -4.96 -14.53
CA ASN A 44 15.77 -4.62 -13.84
C ASN A 44 16.23 -3.22 -14.31
N SER A 45 16.10 -2.20 -13.46
CA SER A 45 16.33 -0.80 -13.83
C SER A 45 17.72 -0.24 -13.47
N GLY A 46 18.74 -1.07 -13.16
CA GLY A 46 20.08 -0.53 -12.84
C GLY A 46 21.22 -1.55 -12.84
N GLU A 47 22.36 -1.14 -13.40
CA GLU A 47 23.58 -1.93 -13.63
C GLU A 47 24.40 -2.32 -12.38
N ASN A 48 23.93 -2.15 -11.14
CA ASN A 48 24.78 -2.33 -9.95
C ASN A 48 24.18 -3.07 -8.76
N THR A 49 22.97 -3.62 -8.87
CA THR A 49 22.45 -4.57 -7.88
C THR A 49 22.49 -5.95 -8.52
N GLU A 50 23.29 -6.87 -7.96
CA GLU A 50 23.35 -8.22 -8.51
C GLU A 50 21.93 -8.79 -8.47
N VAL A 51 21.42 -9.24 -9.62
CA VAL A 51 20.13 -9.94 -9.77
C VAL A 51 19.97 -11.04 -8.69
N ARG A 52 21.09 -11.60 -8.23
CA ARG A 52 21.19 -12.56 -7.12
C ARG A 52 20.79 -12.00 -5.77
N ASP A 53 21.09 -10.75 -5.44
CA ASP A 53 20.73 -10.13 -4.17
C ASP A 53 19.21 -9.92 -4.08
N ILE A 54 18.61 -9.44 -5.18
CA ILE A 54 17.15 -9.31 -5.29
C ILE A 54 16.49 -10.69 -5.19
N PHE A 55 17.02 -11.68 -5.92
CA PHE A 55 16.54 -13.06 -5.86
C PHE A 55 16.61 -13.62 -4.42
N ASN A 56 17.74 -13.44 -3.73
CA ASN A 56 17.93 -13.94 -2.36
C ASN A 56 16.99 -13.26 -1.36
N ASN A 57 16.71 -11.97 -1.53
CA ASN A 57 15.73 -11.25 -0.72
C ASN A 57 14.30 -11.75 -0.94
N LEU A 58 13.99 -12.26 -2.14
CA LEU A 58 12.68 -12.80 -2.51
C LEU A 58 12.47 -14.29 -2.14
N LEU A 59 13.52 -15.02 -1.77
CA LEU A 59 13.43 -16.45 -1.43
C LEU A 59 12.69 -16.72 -0.11
N ALA A 60 12.58 -15.73 0.77
CA ALA A 60 11.66 -15.80 1.90
C ALA A 60 10.25 -15.45 1.41
N SER A 61 9.21 -16.21 1.78
CA SER A 61 7.82 -15.82 1.50
C SER A 61 7.62 -14.41 2.00
N THR A 62 7.47 -13.49 1.05
CA THR A 62 7.40 -12.05 1.32
C THR A 62 6.04 -11.59 0.86
N LEU A 63 5.25 -11.10 1.83
CA LEU A 63 4.05 -10.33 1.53
C LEU A 63 4.51 -8.94 1.06
N ILE A 64 4.17 -8.58 -0.17
CA ILE A 64 4.56 -7.31 -0.80
C ILE A 64 3.31 -6.57 -1.29
N ASP A 65 3.39 -5.25 -1.35
CA ASP A 65 2.33 -4.45 -1.98
C ASP A 65 2.52 -4.45 -3.50
N PHE A 66 1.43 -4.41 -4.25
CA PHE A 66 1.44 -4.33 -5.71
C PHE A 66 0.45 -3.28 -6.24
N TYR A 67 0.72 -2.80 -7.45
CA TYR A 67 -0.16 -1.92 -8.20
C TYR A 67 -0.12 -2.23 -9.71
N LEU A 68 -1.29 -2.42 -10.31
CA LEU A 68 -1.48 -2.60 -11.76
C LEU A 68 -2.29 -1.42 -12.30
N PRO A 69 -1.62 -0.39 -12.87
CA PRO A 69 -2.26 0.87 -13.28
C PRO A 69 -3.38 0.68 -14.31
N GLU A 70 -3.13 -0.12 -15.36
CA GLU A 70 -4.09 -0.34 -16.46
C GLU A 70 -5.39 -0.99 -15.98
N MET A 71 -5.32 -1.74 -14.87
CA MET A 71 -6.45 -2.45 -14.28
C MET A 71 -7.03 -1.75 -13.05
N ARG A 72 -6.36 -0.69 -12.57
CA ARG A 72 -6.70 0.00 -11.32
C ARG A 72 -6.79 -0.97 -10.13
N LEU A 73 -5.86 -1.92 -10.08
CA LEU A 73 -5.76 -2.91 -9.01
C LEU A 73 -4.59 -2.57 -8.11
N ALA A 74 -4.82 -2.54 -6.80
CA ALA A 74 -3.77 -2.40 -5.81
C ALA A 74 -4.04 -3.33 -4.63
N GLY A 75 -3.00 -3.67 -3.87
CA GLY A 75 -3.17 -4.42 -2.63
C GLY A 75 -1.93 -5.20 -2.25
N GLU A 76 -2.12 -6.35 -1.62
CA GLU A 76 -1.06 -7.19 -1.10
C GLU A 76 -1.04 -8.53 -1.83
N VAL A 77 0.16 -8.96 -2.21
CA VAL A 77 0.43 -10.27 -2.81
C VAL A 77 1.49 -11.02 -2.02
N GLU A 78 1.40 -12.33 -2.03
CA GLU A 78 2.47 -13.21 -1.57
C GLU A 78 3.32 -13.66 -2.75
N VAL A 79 4.63 -13.56 -2.62
CA VAL A 79 5.57 -14.17 -3.58
C VAL A 79 5.57 -15.69 -3.37
N SER A 80 4.76 -16.40 -4.15
CA SER A 80 4.63 -17.86 -4.07
C SER A 80 5.79 -18.61 -4.73
N ARG A 81 6.44 -17.98 -5.72
CA ARG A 81 7.61 -18.55 -6.42
C ARG A 81 8.44 -17.46 -7.09
N VAL A 82 9.74 -17.68 -7.15
CA VAL A 82 10.72 -16.87 -7.88
C VAL A 82 11.49 -17.78 -8.83
N ASP A 83 11.49 -17.46 -10.12
CA ASP A 83 12.22 -18.21 -11.14
C ASP A 83 13.27 -17.28 -11.78
N LEU A 84 14.53 -17.71 -11.85
CA LEU A 84 15.60 -17.00 -12.57
C LEU A 84 15.87 -17.70 -13.90
N LEU A 85 15.57 -17.03 -15.02
CA LEU A 85 15.70 -17.58 -16.36
C LEU A 85 16.39 -16.56 -17.27
N ASN A 86 17.53 -16.95 -17.86
CA ASN A 86 18.30 -16.09 -18.77
C ASN A 86 18.61 -14.69 -18.21
N ASN A 87 18.90 -14.60 -16.90
CA ASN A 87 19.14 -13.34 -16.19
C ASN A 87 17.88 -12.45 -15.97
N HIS A 88 16.69 -13.00 -16.20
CA HIS A 88 15.41 -12.37 -15.88
C HIS A 88 14.78 -13.03 -14.66
N ILE A 89 14.28 -12.22 -13.73
CA ILE A 89 13.55 -12.69 -12.54
C ILE A 89 12.06 -12.71 -12.87
N PHE A 90 11.44 -13.87 -12.71
CA PHE A 90 9.99 -14.04 -12.80
C PHE A 90 9.42 -14.30 -11.41
N LEU A 91 8.32 -13.61 -11.11
CA LEU A 91 7.61 -13.69 -9.84
C LEU A 91 6.23 -14.28 -10.08
N ALA A 92 5.93 -15.39 -9.41
CA ALA A 92 4.57 -15.88 -9.27
C ALA A 92 3.97 -15.27 -8.01
N LEU A 93 3.07 -14.31 -8.19
CA LEU A 93 2.45 -13.53 -7.12
C LEU A 93 1.02 -14.02 -6.91
N GLU A 94 0.67 -14.34 -5.67
CA GLU A 94 -0.68 -14.75 -5.28
C GLU A 94 -1.39 -13.59 -4.58
N PHE A 95 -2.61 -13.28 -4.99
CA PHE A 95 -3.41 -12.23 -4.36
C PHE A 95 -3.82 -12.61 -2.95
N LYS A 96 -3.51 -11.74 -1.97
CA LYS A 96 -4.00 -11.86 -0.58
C LYS A 96 -5.09 -10.85 -0.30
N THR A 97 -4.83 -9.60 -0.63
CA THR A 97 -5.79 -8.51 -0.53
C THR A 97 -5.78 -7.77 -1.86
N VAL A 98 -6.94 -7.60 -2.48
CA VAL A 98 -7.07 -6.85 -3.74
C VAL A 98 -8.16 -5.80 -3.55
N ALA A 99 -7.77 -4.54 -3.71
CA ALA A 99 -8.70 -3.46 -3.90
C ALA A 99 -8.86 -3.21 -5.40
N TYR A 100 -10.08 -3.44 -5.90
CA TYR A 100 -10.48 -3.05 -7.25
C TYR A 100 -11.19 -1.70 -7.17
N ASP A 101 -10.77 -0.74 -7.99
CA ASP A 101 -11.43 0.56 -8.06
C ASP A 101 -12.57 0.56 -9.11
N ILE A 102 -13.77 0.09 -8.72
CA ILE A 102 -14.99 0.22 -9.56
C ILE A 102 -15.46 1.69 -9.59
N ASP A 103 -15.13 2.48 -8.56
CA ASP A 103 -15.81 3.74 -8.22
C ASP A 103 -14.95 5.01 -8.27
N ASN A 104 -13.81 5.03 -8.98
CA ASN A 104 -12.92 6.20 -9.07
C ASN A 104 -12.35 6.70 -7.72
N LEU A 105 -12.13 5.82 -6.75
CA LEU A 105 -11.52 6.19 -5.47
C LEU A 105 -10.00 6.41 -5.56
N LEU A 106 -9.27 5.79 -6.49
CA LEU A 106 -7.84 6.08 -6.73
C LEU A 106 -7.62 7.36 -7.54
N TYR A 107 -8.63 7.85 -8.27
CA TYR A 107 -8.58 9.16 -8.95
C TYR A 107 -9.04 10.31 -8.06
N LYS A 108 -9.93 10.07 -7.08
CA LYS A 108 -10.27 11.07 -6.04
C LYS A 108 -9.26 11.08 -4.88
N ARG A 109 -8.62 9.95 -4.58
CA ARG A 109 -7.58 9.83 -3.54
C ARG A 109 -6.24 9.74 -4.25
N LYS A 110 -5.34 10.70 -4.00
CA LYS A 110 -4.08 10.81 -4.74
C LYS A 110 -3.04 9.73 -4.39
N ALA A 111 -3.35 8.80 -3.47
CA ALA A 111 -2.40 7.80 -2.96
C ALA A 111 -3.04 6.50 -2.47
N TYR A 112 -2.32 5.38 -2.64
CA TYR A 112 -2.65 4.07 -2.07
C TYR A 112 -2.70 4.09 -0.54
N ARG A 113 -3.60 3.28 0.04
CA ARG A 113 -3.78 3.15 1.50
C ARG A 113 -3.55 1.71 1.92
N LYS A 114 -2.53 1.50 2.75
CA LYS A 114 -2.24 0.21 3.37
C LYS A 114 -3.03 0.07 4.66
N HIS A 115 -3.66 -1.08 4.87
CA HIS A 115 -4.25 -1.41 6.16
C HIS A 115 -3.11 -1.67 7.15
N MET A 116 -2.94 -0.75 8.10
CA MET A 116 -1.84 -0.77 9.06
C MET A 116 -2.35 -0.31 10.42
N PRO A 117 -2.98 -1.23 11.18
CA PRO A 117 -3.44 -0.91 12.51
C PRO A 117 -2.27 -0.76 13.47
N GLY A 118 -2.34 0.26 14.31
CA GLY A 118 -1.31 0.52 15.31
C GLY A 118 -1.63 1.73 16.19
N PRO A 119 -1.09 1.77 17.42
CA PRO A 119 -1.35 2.86 18.34
C PRO A 119 -0.59 4.13 17.95
N GLY A 120 -1.21 5.28 18.18
CA GLY A 120 -0.61 6.59 18.04
C GLY A 120 -1.26 7.62 18.96
N GLN A 121 -0.81 8.86 18.88
CA GLN A 121 -1.31 9.97 19.70
C GLN A 121 -1.66 11.17 18.84
N ILE A 122 -2.76 11.83 19.16
CA ILE A 122 -3.20 13.07 18.51
C ILE A 122 -3.60 14.09 19.57
N LEU A 123 -3.22 15.35 19.37
CA LEU A 123 -3.63 16.44 20.23
C LEU A 123 -5.03 16.89 19.84
N LEU A 124 -6.05 16.66 20.68
CA LEU A 124 -7.42 17.12 20.42
C LEU A 124 -7.95 17.82 21.66
N ASN A 125 -8.62 18.97 21.47
CA ASN A 125 -9.16 19.76 22.57
C ASN A 125 -8.11 20.04 23.67
N LYS A 126 -6.87 20.34 23.26
CA LYS A 126 -5.69 20.60 24.11
C LYS A 126 -5.22 19.42 24.97
N LYS A 127 -5.68 18.20 24.68
CA LYS A 127 -5.26 16.97 25.37
C LYS A 127 -4.75 15.94 24.37
N TYR A 128 -3.65 15.27 24.68
CA TYR A 128 -3.21 14.12 23.89
C TYR A 128 -4.16 12.95 24.11
N ARG A 129 -4.67 12.40 23.02
CA ARG A 129 -5.56 11.24 22.96
C ARG A 129 -4.86 10.12 22.23
N GLU A 130 -5.02 8.91 22.74
CA GLU A 130 -4.56 7.71 22.05
C GLU A 130 -5.54 7.34 20.95
N PHE A 131 -5.03 7.00 19.78
CA PHE A 131 -5.80 6.50 18.66
C PHE A 131 -5.24 5.17 18.18
N ASN A 132 -6.08 4.41 17.48
CA ASN A 132 -5.67 3.27 16.67
C ASN A 132 -5.74 3.67 15.19
N ALA A 133 -4.62 3.61 14.48
CA ALA A 133 -4.61 3.74 13.03
C ALA A 133 -5.45 2.60 12.43
N VAL A 134 -6.11 2.87 11.30
CA VAL A 134 -6.88 1.87 10.55
C VAL A 134 -6.23 1.66 9.19
N ASN A 135 -5.87 2.76 8.50
CA ASN A 135 -5.08 2.71 7.28
C ASN A 135 -4.18 3.94 7.15
N VAL A 136 -3.13 3.80 6.35
CA VAL A 136 -2.10 4.83 6.13
C VAL A 136 -1.82 4.95 4.64
N SER A 137 -1.67 6.17 4.15
CA SER A 137 -1.10 6.49 2.84
C SER A 137 0.11 7.42 2.99
N VAL A 138 0.77 7.74 1.87
CA VAL A 138 1.79 8.78 1.82
C VAL A 138 1.24 10.20 2.05
N GLU A 139 -0.09 10.38 2.03
CA GLU A 139 -0.74 11.69 2.20
C GLU A 139 -1.51 11.85 3.52
N GLY A 140 -1.77 10.76 4.24
CA GLY A 140 -2.55 10.85 5.46
C GLY A 140 -2.81 9.51 6.12
N LEU A 141 -3.66 9.55 7.15
CA LEU A 141 -4.05 8.36 7.90
C LEU A 141 -5.52 8.42 8.30
N MET A 142 -6.12 7.25 8.42
CA MET A 142 -7.43 7.08 9.04
C MET A 142 -7.22 6.53 10.44
N ILE A 143 -7.78 7.19 11.44
CA ILE A 143 -7.64 6.79 12.84
C ILE A 143 -9.00 6.54 13.48
N ARG A 144 -9.00 5.71 14.51
CA ARG A 144 -10.13 5.45 15.38
C ARG A 144 -9.77 5.84 16.81
N LEU A 145 -10.66 6.59 17.44
CA LEU A 145 -10.64 6.89 18.87
C LEU A 145 -11.75 6.09 19.55
N ASP A 146 -11.47 5.52 20.72
CA ASP A 146 -12.44 4.71 21.48
C ASP A 146 -13.45 5.58 22.26
N GLU A 147 -13.38 6.90 22.09
CA GLU A 147 -14.28 7.88 22.68
C GLU A 147 -14.91 8.76 21.58
N ILE A 148 -16.09 9.30 21.88
CA ILE A 148 -16.76 10.29 21.04
C ILE A 148 -16.17 11.66 21.35
N ILE A 149 -15.40 12.23 20.42
CA ILE A 149 -14.78 13.54 20.56
C ILE A 149 -15.30 14.46 19.47
N ALA A 150 -15.99 15.52 19.88
CA ALA A 150 -16.32 16.60 18.97
C ALA A 150 -15.03 17.29 18.51
N VAL A 151 -14.80 17.26 17.20
CA VAL A 151 -13.66 17.88 16.53
C VAL A 151 -14.15 18.61 15.28
N GLU A 152 -13.47 19.70 14.94
CA GLU A 152 -13.82 20.51 13.77
C GLU A 152 -13.08 20.02 12.52
N GLU A 153 -13.83 19.80 11.44
CA GLU A 153 -13.23 19.53 10.13
C GLU A 153 -12.42 20.75 9.67
N GLY A 154 -11.23 20.48 9.14
CA GLY A 154 -10.28 21.50 8.73
C GLY A 154 -9.30 21.94 9.81
N ALA A 155 -9.51 21.57 11.08
CA ALA A 155 -8.59 21.88 12.15
C ALA A 155 -7.21 21.22 11.92
N ILE A 156 -6.15 21.97 12.17
CA ILE A 156 -4.76 21.49 12.13
C ILE A 156 -4.32 21.20 13.56
N THR A 157 -3.72 20.04 13.77
CA THR A 157 -3.23 19.62 15.07
C THR A 157 -1.96 18.79 14.96
N LEU A 158 -1.39 18.41 16.11
CA LEU A 158 -0.21 17.57 16.20
C LEU A 158 -0.58 16.10 16.35
N PHE A 159 0.19 15.24 15.71
CA PHE A 159 0.08 13.80 15.87
C PHE A 159 1.45 13.14 15.98
N LYS A 160 1.44 11.91 16.48
CA LYS A 160 2.56 10.99 16.52
C LYS A 160 2.08 9.58 16.22
N PHE A 161 2.72 8.91 15.27
CA PHE A 161 2.51 7.51 14.94
C PHE A 161 3.86 6.77 14.96
N PRO A 162 4.25 6.20 16.11
CA PRO A 162 5.59 5.64 16.31
C PRO A 162 5.97 4.50 15.37
N GLN A 163 5.00 3.68 14.96
CA GLN A 163 5.24 2.52 14.10
C GLN A 163 5.87 2.89 12.74
N LEU A 164 5.57 4.08 12.23
CA LEU A 164 6.18 4.64 11.01
C LEU A 164 7.16 5.78 11.31
N GLU A 165 7.47 6.00 12.59
CA GLU A 165 8.28 7.12 13.07
C GLU A 165 7.78 8.47 12.51
N LEU A 166 6.46 8.63 12.42
CA LEU A 166 5.81 9.85 11.93
C LEU A 166 5.41 10.74 13.10
N GLU A 167 5.70 12.02 12.97
CA GLU A 167 5.21 13.08 13.85
C GLU A 167 5.19 14.41 13.09
N GLY A 168 4.27 15.30 13.49
CA GLY A 168 4.14 16.62 12.88
C GLY A 168 2.73 17.16 12.91
N GLU A 169 2.44 18.07 11.98
CA GLU A 169 1.14 18.71 11.80
C GLU A 169 0.27 17.94 10.83
N ILE A 170 -0.99 17.76 11.22
CA ILE A 170 -2.00 17.03 10.47
C ILE A 170 -3.33 17.77 10.49
N LYS A 171 -4.03 17.74 9.37
CA LYS A 171 -5.34 18.36 9.19
C LYS A 171 -6.44 17.31 9.29
N ILE A 172 -7.49 17.62 10.02
CA ILE A 172 -8.73 16.84 10.05
C ILE A 172 -9.49 17.10 8.74
N VAL A 173 -9.77 16.06 7.96
CA VAL A 173 -10.46 16.18 6.67
C VAL A 173 -11.93 15.82 6.76
N TRP A 174 -12.26 14.81 7.55
CA TRP A 174 -13.63 14.40 7.82
C TRP A 174 -13.69 13.66 9.16
N VAL A 175 -14.87 13.66 9.75
CA VAL A 175 -15.13 13.03 11.04
C VAL A 175 -16.41 12.23 10.93
N ASP A 176 -16.36 10.97 11.37
CA ASP A 176 -17.52 10.10 11.41
C ASP A 176 -17.68 9.55 12.83
N TYR A 177 -18.89 9.68 13.36
CA TYR A 177 -19.24 9.18 14.69
C TYR A 177 -19.94 7.85 14.48
N SER A 178 -19.18 6.76 14.57
CA SER A 178 -19.77 5.42 14.46
C SER A 178 -20.83 5.23 15.55
N ASP A 179 -21.91 4.51 15.22
CA ASP A 179 -23.11 4.30 16.05
C ASP A 179 -22.81 3.76 17.48
N ASN A 180 -22.38 4.66 18.36
CA ASN A 180 -22.25 4.59 19.82
C ASN A 180 -20.93 4.10 20.46
N CYS A 181 -19.81 3.88 19.76
CA CYS A 181 -18.58 3.39 20.44
C CYS A 181 -17.25 4.04 20.03
N GLY A 182 -17.23 5.11 19.22
CA GLY A 182 -15.97 5.80 18.93
C GLY A 182 -16.03 6.79 17.78
N THR A 183 -14.95 7.55 17.62
CA THR A 183 -14.79 8.55 16.56
C THR A 183 -13.84 8.02 15.50
N LEU A 184 -14.28 7.99 14.24
CA LEU A 184 -13.42 7.70 13.09
C LEU A 184 -13.04 9.03 12.43
N ILE A 185 -11.75 9.23 12.18
CA ILE A 185 -11.24 10.50 11.67
C ILE A 185 -10.35 10.25 10.47
N GLY A 186 -10.63 10.96 9.37
CA GLY A 186 -9.73 11.07 8.24
C GLY A 186 -8.77 12.24 8.43
N LEU A 187 -7.49 11.97 8.32
CA LEU A 187 -6.43 12.95 8.56
C LEU A 187 -5.51 13.08 7.32
N GLN A 188 -5.02 14.28 7.07
CA GLN A 188 -4.11 14.62 5.97
C GLN A 188 -2.85 15.29 6.51
N TYR A 189 -1.68 14.80 6.10
CA TYR A 189 -0.40 15.39 6.49
C TYR A 189 -0.26 16.81 5.92
N MET A 190 0.14 17.75 6.78
CA MET A 190 0.41 19.14 6.39
C MET A 190 1.91 19.41 6.40
N HIS A 191 2.54 19.22 7.56
CA HIS A 191 3.99 19.36 7.73
C HIS A 191 4.48 18.18 8.57
N MET A 192 5.19 17.25 7.95
CA MET A 192 5.81 16.13 8.63
C MET A 192 7.26 16.45 8.96
N GLY A 193 7.74 15.98 10.11
CA GLY A 193 9.18 16.02 10.43
C GLY A 193 10.03 15.22 9.44
N LYS A 194 9.42 14.33 8.66
CA LYS A 194 10.05 13.52 7.60
C LYS A 194 9.31 13.70 6.27
N THR A 195 10.05 13.81 5.18
CA THR A 195 9.50 13.97 3.81
C THR A 195 9.07 12.66 3.15
N LEU A 196 9.47 11.50 3.72
CA LEU A 196 9.20 10.16 3.21
C LEU A 196 8.56 9.29 4.30
N VAL A 197 7.42 8.67 3.98
CA VAL A 197 6.76 7.67 4.82
C VAL A 197 7.34 6.30 4.48
N LYS A 198 8.37 5.87 5.23
CA LYS A 198 9.03 4.58 5.02
C LYS A 198 8.05 3.43 5.19
N GLY A 199 8.07 2.44 4.30
CA GLY A 199 7.23 1.25 4.41
C GLY A 199 5.82 1.38 3.81
N ILE A 200 5.49 2.54 3.22
CA ILE A 200 4.22 2.77 2.52
C ILE A 200 4.52 3.11 1.06
N PRO A 201 4.01 2.34 0.09
CA PRO A 201 4.21 2.67 -1.32
C PRO A 201 3.44 3.93 -1.70
N ARG A 202 4.04 4.72 -2.58
CA ARG A 202 3.44 5.90 -3.19
C ARG A 202 2.54 5.48 -4.35
N PHE A 203 3.01 4.53 -5.18
CA PHE A 203 2.36 4.11 -6.43
C PHE A 203 1.88 5.31 -7.27
N ALA A 204 2.75 6.32 -7.38
CA ALA A 204 2.49 7.44 -8.28
C ALA A 204 2.79 7.02 -9.72
N PRO A 205 2.06 7.56 -10.72
CA PRO A 205 2.50 7.42 -12.11
C PRO A 205 3.91 8.02 -12.26
N PRO A 206 4.77 7.47 -13.14
CA PRO A 206 6.06 8.06 -13.42
C PRO A 206 5.84 9.52 -13.81
N GLN A 207 6.49 10.43 -13.08
CA GLN A 207 6.51 11.83 -13.48
C GLN A 207 7.26 11.89 -14.80
N THR A 208 6.53 11.99 -15.91
CA THR A 208 7.12 12.44 -17.17
C THR A 208 7.67 13.84 -16.90
N ALA A 209 9.00 13.95 -16.89
CA ALA A 209 9.70 15.22 -16.99
C ALA A 209 9.37 15.91 -18.31
#